data_AF-A0A1S8WGN1-F1
#
_entry.id   AF-A0A1S8WGN1-F1
#
_cell.length_a   1.000
_cell.length_b   1.000
_cell.length_c   1.000
_cell.angle_alpha   90.00
_cell.angle_beta   90.00
_cell.angle_gamma   90.00
#
_symmetry.space_group_name_H-M   'P 1'
#
loop_
_entity.id
_entity.type
_entity.pdbx_description
1 polymer ?
#
loop_
_entity_poly.entity_id
_entity_poly.type
_entity_poly.pdbx_seq_one_letter_code
_entity_poly.pdbx_strand_id
1 'polypeptide(L)'
;MAKMGISTLHSYKSAQIFEAVGLANSVIDMCFSGAASRIGGADFDILAKETRARHLLAYPQTVSVPRMINQFARNPGFYHWRQGGESHMNDPETVAKLQVNLK
;
A
#
# COMPACT_ATOMS: atom_id res chain seq x y z
N MET A 1 11.00 12.05 12.44
CA MET A 1 12.07 12.49 13.37
C MET A 1 11.49 13.02 14.68
N ALA A 2 10.78 14.16 14.68
CA ALA A 2 10.22 14.74 15.91
C ALA A 2 9.21 13.86 16.67
N LYS A 3 8.38 13.06 15.96
CA LYS A 3 7.49 12.06 16.60
C LYS A 3 8.23 11.07 17.52
N MET A 4 9.53 10.86 17.28
CA MET A 4 10.39 9.95 18.04
C MET A 4 11.51 10.71 18.79
N GLY A 5 11.39 12.03 18.93
CA GLY A 5 12.34 12.86 19.67
C GLY A 5 13.71 13.08 19.01
N ILE A 6 13.87 12.76 17.73
CA ILE A 6 15.15 12.93 17.02
C ILE A 6 15.20 14.31 16.36
N SER A 7 16.24 15.06 16.65
CA SER A 7 16.41 16.46 16.21
C SER A 7 17.27 16.63 14.96
N THR A 8 18.02 15.61 14.53
CA THR A 8 18.88 15.70 13.34
C THR A 8 18.62 14.58 12.34
N LEU A 9 18.75 14.90 11.05
CA LEU A 9 18.66 13.91 9.97
C LEU A 9 19.79 12.89 10.04
N HIS A 10 20.98 13.31 10.47
CA HIS A 10 22.15 12.44 10.58
C HIS A 10 21.89 11.29 11.57
N SER A 11 21.27 11.59 12.72
CA SER A 11 20.88 10.58 13.70
C SER A 11 19.70 9.71 13.24
N TYR A 12 18.82 10.23 12.37
CA TYR A 12 17.69 9.46 11.84
C TYR A 12 18.10 8.50 10.71
N LYS A 13 19.10 8.88 9.91
CA LYS A 13 19.59 8.07 8.81
C LYS A 13 20.09 6.73 9.33
N SER A 14 19.66 5.65 8.69
CA SER A 14 20.00 4.26 9.05
C SER A 14 19.54 3.79 10.43
N ALA A 15 18.81 4.61 11.21
CA ALA A 15 18.29 4.21 12.51
C ALA A 15 17.13 3.19 12.44
N GLN A 16 16.64 2.87 11.22
CA GLN A 16 15.58 1.89 10.97
C GLN A 16 14.34 2.06 11.87
N ILE A 17 13.91 3.31 12.07
CA ILE A 17 12.78 3.64 12.96
C ILE A 17 11.45 3.40 12.23
N PHE A 18 11.17 2.12 11.99
CA PHE A 18 9.93 1.59 11.44
C PHE A 18 9.77 0.14 11.88
N GLU A 19 8.56 -0.40 11.72
CA GLU A 19 8.31 -1.83 11.84
C GLU A 19 7.84 -2.34 10.48
N ALA A 20 8.43 -3.43 9.99
CA ALA A 20 8.02 -4.08 8.76
C ALA A 20 6.89 -5.07 9.07
N VAL A 21 5.74 -4.89 8.42
CA VAL A 21 4.58 -5.77 8.59
C VAL A 21 4.24 -6.41 7.26
N GLY A 22 4.16 -7.74 7.23
CA GLY A 22 3.78 -8.50 6.04
C GLY A 22 4.92 -8.69 5.03
N LEU A 23 6.18 -8.60 5.45
CA LEU A 23 7.35 -8.94 4.63
C LEU A 23 8.00 -10.22 5.15
N ALA A 24 8.44 -11.10 4.24
CA ALA A 24 9.15 -12.32 4.61
C ALA A 24 10.52 -12.02 5.24
N ASN A 25 10.97 -12.87 6.17
CA ASN A 25 12.28 -12.75 6.82
C ASN A 25 13.43 -12.70 5.82
N SER A 26 13.35 -13.44 4.71
CA SER A 26 14.37 -13.40 3.64
C SER A 26 14.57 -11.99 3.05
N VAL A 27 13.50 -11.19 2.96
CA VAL A 27 13.55 -9.82 2.50
C VAL A 27 14.10 -8.90 3.60
N ILE A 28 13.67 -9.10 4.85
CA ILE A 28 14.17 -8.33 6.00
C ILE A 28 15.67 -8.56 6.19
N ASP A 29 16.12 -9.80 6.20
CA ASP A 29 17.52 -10.15 6.44
C ASP A 29 18.45 -9.58 5.36
N MET A 30 17.99 -9.56 4.10
CA MET A 30 18.77 -9.05 2.97
C MET A 30 18.74 -7.51 2.87
N CYS A 31 17.58 -6.88 3.07
CA CYS A 31 17.39 -5.46 2.73
C CYS A 31 17.27 -4.54 3.96
N PHE A 32 16.84 -5.07 5.09
CA PHE A 32 16.51 -4.32 6.31
C PHE A 32 16.99 -5.05 7.56
N SER A 33 18.19 -5.64 7.50
CA SER A 33 18.72 -6.48 8.57
C SER A 33 18.67 -5.74 9.92
N GLY A 34 18.09 -6.39 10.92
CA GLY A 34 17.86 -5.82 12.25
C GLY A 34 16.53 -5.08 12.44
N ALA A 35 15.75 -4.85 11.38
CA ALA A 35 14.43 -4.24 11.49
C ALA A 35 13.43 -5.21 12.13
N ALA A 36 12.55 -4.68 12.98
CA ALA A 36 11.48 -5.47 13.59
C ALA A 36 10.46 -5.91 12.52
N SER A 37 10.18 -7.21 12.45
CA SER A 37 9.09 -7.77 11.65
C SER A 37 8.45 -8.95 12.36
N ARG A 38 7.31 -8.68 13.02
CA ARG A 38 6.60 -9.70 13.82
C ARG A 38 5.71 -10.61 12.97
N ILE A 39 5.24 -10.10 11.83
CA ILE A 39 4.32 -10.79 10.94
C ILE A 39 5.00 -10.90 9.58
N GLY A 40 5.35 -12.14 9.20
CA GLY A 40 5.89 -12.46 7.89
C GLY A 40 4.88 -12.24 6.77
N GLY A 41 5.33 -12.29 5.51
CA GLY A 41 4.42 -12.17 4.37
C GLY A 41 5.13 -12.26 3.04
N ALA A 42 5.05 -11.20 2.25
CA ALA A 42 5.53 -11.17 0.87
C ALA A 42 7.04 -11.43 0.77
N ASP A 43 7.41 -12.38 -0.09
CA ASP A 43 8.78 -12.67 -0.48
C ASP A 43 9.17 -11.91 -1.76
N PHE A 44 10.39 -12.12 -2.24
CA PHE A 44 10.87 -11.47 -3.46
C PHE A 44 10.05 -11.81 -4.71
N ASP A 45 9.46 -13.01 -4.79
CA ASP A 45 8.65 -13.43 -5.93
C ASP A 45 7.32 -12.67 -5.97
N ILE A 46 6.66 -12.52 -4.82
CA ILE A 46 5.43 -11.73 -4.69
C ILE A 46 5.72 -10.26 -5.02
N LEU A 47 6.80 -9.70 -4.45
CA LEU A 47 7.19 -8.30 -4.70
C LEU A 47 7.50 -8.06 -6.19
N ALA A 48 8.20 -9.00 -6.84
CA ALA A 48 8.49 -8.93 -8.26
C ALA A 48 7.21 -9.01 -9.11
N LYS A 49 6.30 -9.93 -8.77
CA LYS A 49 5.02 -10.11 -9.47
C LYS A 49 4.15 -8.85 -9.38
N GLU A 50 4.00 -8.27 -8.20
CA GLU A 50 3.21 -7.04 -8.01
C GLU A 50 3.83 -5.82 -8.70
N THR A 51 5.16 -5.71 -8.65
CA THR A 51 5.89 -4.65 -9.36
C THR A 51 5.70 -4.77 -10.86
N ARG A 52 5.78 -6.00 -11.40
CA ARG A 52 5.52 -6.27 -12.83
C ARG A 52 4.08 -5.97 -13.21
N ALA A 53 3.10 -6.33 -12.38
CA ALA A 53 1.69 -6.03 -12.65
C ALA A 53 1.45 -4.51 -12.75
N ARG A 54 2.03 -3.72 -11.84
CA ARG A 54 1.99 -2.25 -11.91
C ARG A 54 2.71 -1.71 -13.14
N HIS A 55 3.85 -2.30 -13.50
CA HIS A 55 4.59 -1.91 -14.70
C HIS A 55 3.78 -2.18 -15.99
N LEU A 56 3.12 -3.33 -16.11
CA LEU A 56 2.27 -3.66 -17.26
C LEU A 56 1.02 -2.77 -17.33
N LEU A 57 0.49 -2.38 -16.17
CA LEU A 57 -0.58 -1.40 -16.10
C LEU A 57 -0.09 -0.06 -16.64
N ALA A 58 1.12 0.39 -16.24
CA ALA A 58 1.83 1.61 -16.69
C ALA A 58 2.23 1.63 -18.17
N TYR A 59 2.68 0.49 -18.71
CA TYR A 59 3.25 0.37 -20.04
C TYR A 59 2.63 -0.81 -20.81
N PRO A 60 1.37 -0.66 -21.30
CA PRO A 60 0.70 -1.71 -22.05
C PRO A 60 1.36 -1.91 -23.42
N GLN A 61 1.61 -3.18 -23.78
CA GLN A 61 2.30 -3.56 -25.03
C GLN A 61 1.43 -3.33 -26.29
N THR A 62 0.11 -3.22 -26.14
CA THR A 62 -0.84 -2.98 -27.23
C THR A 62 -1.52 -1.63 -27.05
N VAL A 63 -1.24 -0.68 -27.94
CA VAL A 63 -1.68 0.71 -27.84
C VAL A 63 -3.13 0.84 -28.35
N SER A 64 -4.10 0.93 -27.45
CA SER A 64 -5.38 1.60 -27.73
C SER A 64 -5.47 2.85 -26.83
N VAL A 65 -5.01 3.97 -27.39
CA VAL A 65 -4.82 5.27 -26.71
C VAL A 65 -6.03 5.78 -25.90
N PRO A 66 -7.30 5.58 -26.30
CA PRO A 66 -8.45 6.10 -25.54
C PRO A 66 -8.72 5.38 -24.21
N ARG A 67 -8.29 4.11 -24.06
CA ARG A 67 -8.59 3.29 -22.87
C ARG A 67 -7.60 3.55 -21.72
N MET A 68 -6.37 3.97 -22.05
CA MET A 68 -5.30 4.21 -21.07
C MET A 68 -5.63 5.36 -20.12
N ILE A 69 -6.11 6.49 -20.64
CA ILE A 69 -6.37 7.70 -19.82
C ILE A 69 -7.36 7.40 -18.70
N ASN A 70 -8.39 6.59 -18.98
CA ASN A 70 -9.40 6.22 -17.98
C ASN A 70 -8.91 5.25 -16.90
N GLN A 71 -7.89 4.44 -17.16
CA GLN A 71 -7.43 3.43 -16.21
C GLN A 71 -6.42 4.00 -15.20
N PHE A 72 -5.56 4.93 -15.62
CA PHE A 72 -4.65 5.66 -14.71
C PHE A 72 -5.32 6.82 -13.98
N ALA A 73 -6.30 7.48 -14.60
CA ALA A 73 -7.04 8.58 -13.98
C ALA A 73 -8.08 8.09 -12.96
N ARG A 74 -8.36 6.77 -12.91
CA ARG A 74 -9.25 6.19 -11.91
C ARG A 74 -8.53 6.14 -10.56
N ASN A 75 -8.86 7.11 -9.71
CA ASN A 75 -8.47 7.13 -8.31
C ASN A 75 -8.99 5.83 -7.63
N PRO A 76 -8.10 4.97 -7.10
CA PRO A 76 -8.48 3.71 -6.45
C PRO A 76 -9.21 3.93 -5.12
N GLY A 77 -9.22 5.14 -4.56
CA GLY A 77 -9.99 5.45 -3.37
C GLY A 77 -9.32 5.03 -2.06
N PHE A 78 -7.98 5.02 -1.97
CA PHE A 78 -7.28 4.65 -0.72
C PHE A 78 -7.67 5.50 0.50
N TYR A 79 -7.89 6.80 0.33
CA TYR A 79 -8.19 7.72 1.44
C TYR A 79 -9.69 7.91 1.68
N HIS A 80 -10.49 7.86 0.61
CA HIS A 80 -11.93 8.05 0.67
C HIS A 80 -12.59 7.01 -0.21
N TRP A 81 -13.70 6.47 0.29
CA TRP A 81 -14.50 5.50 -0.44
C TRP A 81 -14.85 5.99 -1.85
N ARG A 82 -14.72 5.10 -2.83
CA ARG A 82 -15.15 5.32 -4.21
C ARG A 82 -15.80 4.05 -4.74
N GLN A 83 -16.84 4.23 -5.55
CA GLN A 83 -17.51 3.10 -6.21
C GLN A 83 -16.54 2.36 -7.14
N GLY A 84 -16.29 1.08 -6.86
CA GLY A 84 -15.33 0.25 -7.60
C GLY A 84 -13.87 0.55 -7.30
N GLY A 85 -13.58 1.22 -6.19
CA GLY A 85 -12.23 1.38 -5.63
C GLY A 85 -11.92 0.32 -4.56
N GLU A 86 -10.96 0.64 -3.69
CA GLU A 86 -10.61 -0.15 -2.52
C GLU A 86 -11.79 -0.38 -1.58
N SER A 87 -11.74 -1.48 -0.84
CA SER A 87 -12.75 -1.78 0.17
C SER A 87 -12.49 -0.94 1.42
N HIS A 88 -13.54 -0.28 1.93
CA HIS A 88 -13.51 0.47 3.18
C HIS A 88 -14.46 -0.17 4.17
N MET A 89 -14.06 -0.24 5.44
CA MET A 89 -14.93 -0.71 6.52
C MET A 89 -16.18 0.17 6.69
N ASN A 90 -16.07 1.46 6.40
CA ASN A 90 -17.16 2.43 6.47
C ASN A 90 -17.65 2.79 5.06
N ASP A 91 -18.35 1.88 4.39
CA ASP A 91 -18.98 2.16 3.11
C ASP A 91 -20.40 2.76 3.28
N PRO A 92 -20.91 3.50 2.27
CA PRO A 92 -22.22 4.13 2.36
C PRO A 92 -23.39 3.18 2.59
N GLU A 93 -23.33 1.96 2.06
CA GLU A 93 -24.40 0.98 2.20
C GLU A 93 -24.46 0.45 3.64
N THR A 94 -23.32 0.12 4.22
CA THR A 94 -23.20 -0.31 5.63
C THR A 94 -23.64 0.81 6.58
N VAL A 95 -23.23 2.05 6.33
CA VAL A 95 -23.67 3.21 7.15
C VAL A 95 -25.17 3.42 7.04
N ALA A 96 -25.75 3.36 5.84
CA ALA A 96 -27.19 3.52 5.64
C ALA A 96 -27.98 2.42 6.35
N LYS A 97 -27.56 1.15 6.23
CA LYS A 97 -28.17 0.03 6.95
C LYS A 97 -28.10 0.21 8.47
N LEU A 98 -26.95 0.64 8.99
CA LEU A 98 -26.80 0.91 10.41
C LEU A 98 -27.77 2.01 10.88
N GLN A 99 -27.88 3.11 10.12
CA GLN A 99 -28.77 4.23 10.44
C GLN A 99 -30.25 3.86 10.43
N VAL A 100 -30.69 2.98 9.50
CA VAL A 100 -32.09 2.52 9.43
C VAL A 100 -32.44 1.66 10.64
N ASN A 101 -31.53 0.80 11.13
CA ASN A 101 -31.78 -0.07 12.27
C ASN A 101 -31.61 0.61 13.64
N LEU A 102 -31.00 1.79 13.68
CA LEU A 102 -30.88 2.60 14.90
C LEU A 102 -32.07 3.54 15.14
N LYS A 103 -33.04 3.56 14.22
CA LYS A 103 -34.33 4.26 14.37
C LYS A 103 -35.41 3.28 14.75
#